data_AF-A0A507AL29-F1
#
_entry.id   AF-A0A507AL29-F1
#
_cell.length_a   1.000
_cell.length_b   1.000
_cell.length_c   1.000
_cell.angle_alpha   90.00
_cell.angle_beta   90.00
_cell.angle_gamma   90.00
#
_symmetry.space_group_name_H-M   'P 1'
#
loop_
_entity.id
_entity.type
_entity.pdbx_description
1 polymer ?
#
loop_
_entity_poly.entity_id
_entity_poly.type
_entity_poly.pdbx_seq_one_letter_code
_entity_poly.pdbx_strand_id
1 'polypeptide(L)'
;MPAPDAKADFVSWKIDLNQPSGTNVPNPVVIIDVPLEFPRIDERFMTSVCDRLFLNVFIPEKSGGRKNIFHGLNGLAMHNPKTGLTRWSYGDEPLVQGPVFILRTPVTPEGDGWVVVTIKRRGLNRNDSVVLDTREFEKPVAIVQLPLHLKAQIHGNWIEASILPEWASYVRDIPEVQINNQGALEPLA
;
A
#
# COMPACT_ATOMS: atom_id res chain seq x y z
N MET A 1 -15.86 -15.51 12.00
CA MET A 1 -15.66 -14.88 10.67
C MET A 1 -16.61 -13.69 10.58
N PRO A 2 -16.17 -12.52 10.08
CA PRO A 2 -17.05 -11.37 9.88
C PRO A 2 -18.18 -11.70 8.88
N ALA A 3 -19.22 -10.88 8.87
CA ALA A 3 -20.37 -11.05 7.98
C ALA A 3 -19.93 -11.04 6.49
N PRO A 4 -20.64 -11.74 5.59
CA PRO A 4 -20.28 -11.79 4.17
C PRO A 4 -20.18 -10.42 3.50
N ASP A 5 -20.97 -9.47 3.95
CA ASP A 5 -21.09 -8.08 3.48
C ASP A 5 -20.29 -7.08 4.32
N ALA A 6 -19.50 -7.56 5.30
CA ALA A 6 -18.72 -6.68 6.17
C ALA A 6 -17.72 -5.86 5.34
N LYS A 7 -17.82 -4.53 5.45
CA LYS A 7 -16.92 -3.58 4.80
C LYS A 7 -16.40 -2.55 5.81
N ALA A 8 -15.33 -1.86 5.43
CA ALA A 8 -14.90 -0.64 6.06
C ALA A 8 -15.09 0.50 5.07
N ASP A 9 -15.79 1.54 5.50
CA ASP A 9 -16.05 2.74 4.71
C ASP A 9 -15.05 3.84 5.11
N PHE A 10 -14.60 4.62 4.12
CA PHE A 10 -13.79 5.80 4.37
C PHE A 10 -14.67 7.02 4.49
N VAL A 11 -14.77 7.53 5.72
CA VAL A 11 -15.75 8.55 6.08
C VAL A 11 -15.11 9.76 6.76
N SER A 12 -15.70 10.93 6.56
CA SER A 12 -15.33 12.16 7.24
C SER A 12 -16.31 12.47 8.36
N TRP A 13 -15.78 12.54 9.58
CA TRP A 13 -16.51 13.01 10.76
C TRP A 13 -16.22 14.49 10.98
N LYS A 14 -17.27 15.28 11.24
CA LYS A 14 -17.15 16.69 11.63
C LYS A 14 -17.60 16.86 13.07
N ILE A 15 -16.67 17.24 13.93
CA ILE A 15 -16.90 17.48 15.36
C ILE A 15 -16.71 18.98 15.61
N ASP A 16 -17.73 19.65 16.14
CA ASP A 16 -17.67 21.06 16.54
C ASP A 16 -17.39 21.18 18.04
N LEU A 17 -16.20 21.68 18.38
CA LEU A 17 -15.75 21.81 19.76
C LEU A 17 -16.47 22.93 20.53
N ASN A 18 -17.27 23.76 19.85
CA ASN A 18 -18.11 24.78 20.53
C ASN A 18 -19.43 24.21 21.04
N GLN A 19 -19.77 22.97 20.69
CA GLN A 19 -20.99 22.32 21.17
C GLN A 19 -20.80 21.74 22.58
N PRO A 20 -21.85 21.67 23.42
CA PRO A 20 -21.78 21.03 24.72
C PRO A 20 -21.34 19.56 24.66
N SER A 21 -20.67 19.08 25.70
CA SER A 21 -20.37 17.64 25.88
C SER A 21 -21.65 16.80 25.80
N GLY A 22 -21.57 15.66 25.11
CA GLY A 22 -22.73 14.78 24.89
C GLY A 22 -23.63 15.20 23.73
N THR A 23 -23.26 16.24 22.97
CA THR A 23 -23.95 16.57 21.72
C THR A 23 -23.81 15.44 20.71
N ASN A 24 -24.93 15.06 20.08
CA ASN A 24 -24.93 14.06 19.02
C ASN A 24 -24.19 14.59 17.78
N VAL A 25 -23.19 13.85 17.33
CA VAL A 25 -22.48 14.14 16.07
C VAL A 25 -23.32 13.59 14.91
N PRO A 26 -23.57 14.37 13.85
CA PRO A 26 -24.25 13.86 12.66
C PRO A 26 -23.52 12.66 12.04
N ASN A 27 -24.25 11.84 11.27
CA ASN A 27 -23.65 10.76 10.50
C ASN A 27 -22.54 11.31 9.58
N PRO A 28 -21.45 10.55 9.40
CA PRO A 28 -20.30 11.02 8.65
C PRO A 28 -20.58 10.98 7.15
N VAL A 29 -19.80 11.75 6.39
CA VAL A 29 -19.88 11.75 4.93
C VAL A 29 -18.96 10.66 4.38
N VAL A 30 -19.49 9.76 3.56
CA VAL A 30 -18.68 8.78 2.82
C VAL A 30 -17.89 9.51 1.74
N ILE A 31 -16.56 9.39 1.77
CA ILE A 31 -15.65 10.06 0.84
C ILE A 31 -15.45 9.20 -0.43
N ILE A 32 -15.34 7.88 -0.25
CA ILE A 32 -15.19 6.92 -1.35
C ILE A 32 -16.10 5.72 -1.05
N ASP A 33 -17.08 5.46 -1.92
CA ASP A 33 -18.04 4.36 -1.75
C ASP A 33 -17.48 3.05 -2.32
N VAL A 34 -16.39 2.56 -1.73
CA VAL A 34 -15.81 1.25 -1.99
C VAL A 34 -15.24 0.70 -0.68
N PRO A 35 -15.35 -0.62 -0.40
CA PRO A 35 -14.71 -1.19 0.77
C PRO A 35 -13.18 -1.01 0.69
N LEU A 36 -12.59 -0.41 1.73
CA LEU A 36 -11.20 0.01 1.69
C LEU A 36 -10.53 0.02 3.07
N GLU A 37 -9.20 0.07 3.09
CA GLU A 37 -8.40 0.25 4.31
C GLU A 37 -7.01 0.83 3.96
N PHE A 38 -6.14 0.97 4.96
CA PHE A 38 -4.76 1.45 4.89
C PHE A 38 -4.63 2.81 4.19
N PRO A 39 -5.36 3.85 4.65
CA PRO A 39 -5.23 5.19 4.10
C PRO A 39 -3.83 5.73 4.33
N ARG A 40 -3.26 6.33 3.29
CA ARG A 40 -2.02 7.10 3.30
C ARG A 40 -2.22 8.47 2.67
N ILE A 41 -1.39 9.40 3.08
CA ILE A 41 -1.34 10.77 2.60
C ILE A 41 0.10 11.15 2.27
N ASP A 42 0.29 12.32 1.69
CA ASP A 42 1.57 13.02 1.77
C ASP A 42 1.79 13.47 3.22
N GLU A 43 2.73 12.83 3.92
CA GLU A 43 2.92 13.03 5.36
C GLU A 43 3.41 14.44 5.72
N ARG A 44 3.86 15.25 4.74
CA ARG A 44 4.12 16.70 4.95
C ARG A 44 2.85 17.47 5.32
N PHE A 45 1.68 16.95 4.96
CA PHE A 45 0.37 17.53 5.22
C PHE A 45 -0.37 16.83 6.38
N MET A 46 0.31 15.96 7.13
CA MET A 46 -0.27 15.38 8.35
C MET A 46 -0.78 16.49 9.27
N THR A 47 -1.97 16.31 9.84
CA THR A 47 -2.74 17.31 10.62
C THR A 47 -3.27 18.52 9.85
N SER A 48 -3.10 18.56 8.52
CA SER A 48 -3.63 19.61 7.63
C SER A 48 -4.66 19.03 6.65
N VAL A 49 -5.36 19.90 5.92
CA VAL A 49 -6.21 19.48 4.81
C VAL A 49 -5.34 18.82 3.74
N CYS A 50 -5.70 17.59 3.36
CA CYS A 50 -5.00 16.81 2.33
C CYS A 50 -5.86 16.73 1.06
N ASP A 51 -5.25 16.90 -0.09
CA ASP A 51 -5.84 16.80 -1.42
C ASP A 51 -5.54 15.46 -2.09
N ARG A 52 -4.68 14.63 -1.52
CA ARG A 52 -4.29 13.35 -2.10
C ARG A 52 -4.30 12.25 -1.06
N LEU A 53 -5.09 11.21 -1.34
CA LEU A 53 -5.18 10.00 -0.55
C LEU A 53 -4.75 8.80 -1.40
N PHE A 54 -4.03 7.87 -0.79
CA PHE A 54 -3.62 6.60 -1.38
C PHE A 54 -4.09 5.47 -0.48
N LEU A 55 -4.93 4.57 -0.99
CA LEU A 55 -5.59 3.55 -0.16
C LEU A 55 -5.61 2.19 -0.83
N ASN A 56 -5.67 1.12 -0.04
CA ASN A 56 -6.04 -0.19 -0.54
C ASN A 56 -7.55 -0.31 -0.68
N VAL A 57 -8.00 -0.97 -1.74
CA VAL A 57 -9.42 -1.20 -2.00
C VAL A 57 -9.70 -2.67 -2.24
N PHE A 58 -10.96 -3.03 -2.02
CA PHE A 58 -11.52 -4.32 -2.39
C PHE A 58 -12.55 -4.14 -3.50
N ILE A 59 -12.26 -4.72 -4.66
CA ILE A 59 -13.09 -4.73 -5.85
C ILE A 59 -13.71 -6.13 -5.96
N PRO A 60 -15.00 -6.32 -5.62
CA PRO A 60 -15.64 -7.64 -5.59
C PRO A 60 -15.52 -8.41 -6.91
N GLU A 61 -15.61 -7.72 -8.04
CA GLU A 61 -15.58 -8.29 -9.39
C GLU A 61 -14.20 -8.88 -9.74
N LYS A 62 -13.14 -8.42 -9.06
CA LYS A 62 -11.74 -8.84 -9.26
C LYS A 62 -11.20 -9.63 -8.06
N SER A 63 -12.09 -10.16 -7.23
CA SER A 63 -11.74 -10.73 -5.94
C SER A 63 -11.35 -12.21 -6.00
N GLY A 64 -11.52 -12.88 -7.14
CA GLY A 64 -11.27 -14.33 -7.26
C GLY A 64 -12.14 -15.14 -6.29
N GLY A 65 -13.38 -14.71 -6.04
CA GLY A 65 -14.33 -15.36 -5.12
C GLY A 65 -14.19 -14.97 -3.66
N ARG A 66 -13.27 -14.06 -3.30
CA ARG A 66 -13.24 -13.44 -1.97
C ARG A 66 -14.49 -12.58 -1.78
N LYS A 67 -15.01 -12.52 -0.55
CA LYS A 67 -16.32 -11.89 -0.27
C LYS A 67 -16.20 -10.49 0.32
N ASN A 68 -15.13 -10.21 1.05
CA ASN A 68 -14.95 -8.94 1.74
C ASN A 68 -13.46 -8.61 1.97
N ILE A 69 -13.24 -7.40 2.52
CA ILE A 69 -11.91 -6.83 2.81
C ILE A 69 -11.04 -7.73 3.71
N PHE A 70 -11.64 -8.54 4.60
CA PHE A 70 -10.92 -9.41 5.53
C PHE A 70 -10.30 -10.64 4.83
N HIS A 71 -10.75 -10.94 3.61
CA HIS A 71 -10.10 -11.95 2.76
C HIS A 71 -8.98 -11.36 1.90
N GLY A 72 -8.72 -10.05 2.05
CA GLY A 72 -7.59 -9.33 1.50
C GLY A 72 -7.96 -8.41 0.33
N LEU A 73 -7.29 -7.28 0.32
CA LEU A 73 -7.47 -6.18 -0.63
C LEU A 73 -6.79 -6.51 -1.97
N ASN A 74 -7.35 -6.05 -3.07
CA ASN A 74 -6.96 -6.44 -4.44
C ASN A 74 -6.71 -5.27 -5.38
N GLY A 75 -6.74 -4.04 -4.88
CA GLY A 75 -6.41 -2.86 -5.64
C GLY A 75 -5.89 -1.72 -4.79
N LEU A 76 -5.54 -0.64 -5.49
CA LEU A 76 -5.20 0.65 -4.94
C LEU A 76 -6.08 1.73 -5.55
N ALA A 77 -6.38 2.74 -4.76
CA ALA A 77 -7.03 3.98 -5.18
C ALA A 77 -6.12 5.17 -4.86
N MET A 78 -6.03 6.11 -5.80
CA MET A 78 -5.55 7.46 -5.57
C MET A 78 -6.74 8.40 -5.70
N HIS A 79 -7.12 9.06 -4.62
CA HIS A 79 -8.33 9.89 -4.55
C HIS A 79 -7.99 11.34 -4.23
N ASN A 80 -8.71 12.26 -4.88
CA ASN A 80 -8.69 13.68 -4.56
C ASN A 80 -10.03 14.10 -3.93
N PRO A 81 -10.09 14.31 -2.60
CA PRO A 81 -11.34 14.64 -1.90
C PRO A 81 -11.91 16.00 -2.29
N LYS A 82 -11.10 16.95 -2.80
CA LYS A 82 -11.62 18.24 -3.28
C LYS A 82 -12.39 18.12 -4.60
N THR A 83 -11.96 17.21 -5.48
CA THR A 83 -12.54 17.07 -6.83
C THR A 83 -13.45 15.86 -6.98
N GLY A 84 -13.39 14.90 -6.05
CA GLY A 84 -14.05 13.60 -6.16
C GLY A 84 -13.40 12.63 -7.16
N LEU A 85 -12.33 13.04 -7.87
CA LEU A 85 -11.66 12.18 -8.85
C LEU A 85 -10.90 11.04 -8.16
N THR A 86 -11.14 9.82 -8.61
CA THR A 86 -10.41 8.63 -8.18
C THR A 86 -9.76 7.93 -9.38
N ARG A 87 -8.46 7.63 -9.24
CA ARG A 87 -7.69 6.79 -10.16
C ARG A 87 -7.39 5.45 -9.48
N TRP A 88 -7.32 4.39 -10.27
CA TRP A 88 -7.29 3.01 -9.75
C TRP A 88 -6.11 2.26 -10.32
N SER A 89 -5.48 1.43 -9.51
CA SER A 89 -4.44 0.49 -9.94
C SER A 89 -4.80 -0.89 -9.39
N TYR A 90 -5.02 -1.86 -10.27
CA TYR A 90 -5.41 -3.21 -9.90
C TYR A 90 -4.70 -4.23 -10.78
N GLY A 91 -4.52 -5.44 -10.24
CA GLY A 91 -4.04 -6.59 -11.00
C GLY A 91 -5.06 -7.72 -10.96
N ASP A 92 -4.84 -8.77 -11.74
CA ASP A 92 -5.84 -9.83 -11.91
C ASP A 92 -6.05 -10.69 -10.65
N GLU A 93 -5.06 -10.83 -9.76
CA GLU A 93 -5.23 -11.54 -8.47
C GLU A 93 -4.31 -11.09 -7.31
N PRO A 94 -4.03 -9.80 -7.08
CA PRO A 94 -3.12 -9.41 -6.03
C PRO A 94 -3.79 -9.48 -4.64
N LEU A 95 -3.01 -9.89 -3.64
CA LEU A 95 -3.19 -9.48 -2.26
C LEU A 95 -2.29 -8.28 -2.03
N VAL A 96 -2.87 -7.09 -2.18
CA VAL A 96 -2.15 -5.82 -2.08
C VAL A 96 -2.01 -5.46 -0.59
N GLN A 97 -0.78 -5.20 -0.14
CA GLN A 97 -0.49 -4.74 1.22
C GLN A 97 -0.61 -3.21 1.32
N GLY A 98 -0.44 -2.66 2.53
CA GLY A 98 -0.47 -1.21 2.78
C GLY A 98 0.49 -0.42 1.86
N PRO A 99 0.02 0.62 1.14
CA PRO A 99 0.88 1.46 0.33
C PRO A 99 1.78 2.36 1.19
N VAL A 100 2.82 2.90 0.58
CA VAL A 100 3.68 3.96 1.12
C VAL A 100 3.85 5.02 0.04
N PHE A 101 3.55 6.28 0.35
CA PHE A 101 3.81 7.41 -0.55
C PHE A 101 5.23 7.93 -0.35
N ILE A 102 5.88 8.31 -1.45
CA ILE A 102 7.26 8.81 -1.51
C ILE A 102 7.26 10.07 -2.37
N LEU A 103 7.91 11.13 -1.90
CA LEU A 103 8.02 12.40 -2.61
C LEU A 103 8.85 12.26 -3.88
N ARG A 104 8.43 12.92 -4.97
CA ARG A 104 9.28 13.00 -6.17
C ARG A 104 10.59 13.73 -5.91
N THR A 105 10.43 14.88 -5.26
CA THR A 105 11.49 15.78 -4.80
C THR A 105 11.00 16.47 -3.54
N PRO A 106 11.89 17.05 -2.71
CA PRO A 106 11.47 17.75 -1.48
C PRO A 106 10.47 18.91 -1.71
N VAL A 107 10.49 19.52 -2.90
CA VAL A 107 9.69 20.70 -3.27
C VAL A 107 8.51 20.37 -4.19
N THR A 108 8.15 19.09 -4.32
CA THR A 108 7.05 18.63 -5.17
C THR A 108 5.67 19.06 -4.61
N PRO A 109 4.65 19.32 -5.46
CA PRO A 109 3.27 19.51 -5.01
C PRO A 109 2.76 18.33 -4.17
N GLU A 110 1.70 18.53 -3.38
CA GLU A 110 1.09 17.45 -2.58
C GLU A 110 0.76 16.24 -3.45
N GLY A 111 1.24 15.07 -3.02
CA GLY A 111 0.97 13.79 -3.67
C GLY A 111 1.59 13.59 -5.05
N ASP A 112 2.49 14.48 -5.52
CA ASP A 112 3.31 14.21 -6.71
C ASP A 112 4.59 13.47 -6.33
N GLY A 113 4.62 12.19 -6.66
CA GLY A 113 5.70 11.28 -6.33
C GLY A 113 5.40 9.85 -6.75
N TRP A 114 5.83 8.92 -5.91
CA TRP A 114 5.66 7.49 -6.13
C TRP A 114 4.85 6.85 -5.01
N VAL A 115 4.19 5.75 -5.34
CA VAL A 115 3.60 4.85 -4.36
C VAL A 115 4.28 3.51 -4.47
N VAL A 116 4.84 3.03 -3.37
CA VAL A 116 5.41 1.70 -3.26
C VAL A 116 4.44 0.80 -2.52
N VAL A 117 4.26 -0.41 -3.04
CA VAL A 117 3.36 -1.39 -2.43
C VAL A 117 3.91 -2.79 -2.59
N THR A 118 3.71 -3.62 -1.57
CA THR A 118 4.01 -5.06 -1.66
C THR A 118 2.78 -5.80 -2.18
N ILE A 119 2.97 -6.60 -3.22
CA ILE A 119 1.94 -7.47 -3.79
C ILE A 119 2.31 -8.92 -3.53
N LYS A 120 1.45 -9.64 -2.81
CA LYS A 120 1.61 -11.08 -2.64
C LYS A 120 1.05 -11.84 -3.84
N ARG A 121 1.92 -12.53 -4.57
CA ARG A 121 1.62 -13.36 -5.75
C ARG A 121 1.41 -14.80 -5.31
N ARG A 122 0.20 -15.13 -4.85
CA ARG A 122 -0.10 -16.47 -4.27
C ARG A 122 0.22 -17.62 -5.22
N GLY A 123 -0.17 -17.53 -6.49
CA GLY A 123 0.08 -18.57 -7.49
C GLY A 123 1.56 -18.80 -7.80
N LEU A 124 2.43 -17.81 -7.54
CA LEU A 124 3.87 -17.87 -7.78
C LEU A 124 4.69 -18.06 -6.50
N ASN A 125 4.01 -18.21 -5.35
CA ASN A 125 4.61 -18.29 -4.01
C ASN A 125 5.71 -17.24 -3.74
N ARG A 126 5.48 -16.00 -4.17
CA ARG A 126 6.44 -14.90 -4.01
C ARG A 126 5.76 -13.58 -3.70
N ASN A 127 6.55 -12.55 -3.47
CA ASN A 127 6.07 -11.18 -3.32
C ASN A 127 6.78 -10.29 -4.34
N ASP A 128 6.07 -9.29 -4.83
CA ASP A 128 6.65 -8.25 -5.66
C ASP A 128 6.58 -6.93 -4.87
N SER A 129 7.64 -6.13 -4.90
CA SER A 129 7.58 -4.71 -4.54
C SER A 129 7.31 -3.92 -5.81
N VAL A 130 6.15 -3.26 -5.87
CA VAL A 130 5.66 -2.54 -7.04
C VAL A 130 5.75 -1.06 -6.80
N VAL A 131 6.28 -0.34 -7.78
CA VAL A 131 6.39 1.13 -7.77
C VAL A 131 5.42 1.69 -8.79
N LEU A 132 4.54 2.59 -8.34
CA LEU A 132 3.62 3.35 -9.17
C LEU A 132 4.07 4.81 -9.23
N ASP A 133 4.02 5.43 -10.40
CA ASP A 133 4.13 6.88 -10.52
C ASP A 133 2.74 7.51 -10.38
N THR A 134 2.58 8.46 -9.47
CA THR A 134 1.29 9.14 -9.23
C THR A 134 0.74 9.89 -10.45
N ARG A 135 1.59 10.25 -11.42
CA ARG A 135 1.18 10.87 -12.69
C ARG A 135 0.53 9.86 -13.63
N GLU A 136 0.94 8.60 -13.57
CA GLU A 136 0.44 7.47 -14.38
C GLU A 136 0.06 6.28 -13.48
N PHE A 137 -0.80 6.55 -12.49
CA PHE A 137 -1.09 5.66 -11.36
C PHE A 137 -1.62 4.27 -11.75
N GLU A 138 -2.28 4.16 -12.91
CA GLU A 138 -2.93 2.94 -13.38
C GLU A 138 -1.93 1.83 -13.75
N LYS A 139 -0.65 2.15 -13.97
CA LYS A 139 0.37 1.18 -14.38
C LYS A 139 1.64 1.27 -13.53
N PRO A 140 2.29 0.13 -13.23
CA PRO A 140 3.55 0.14 -12.54
C PRO A 140 4.68 0.65 -13.44
N VAL A 141 5.56 1.47 -12.86
CA VAL A 141 6.81 1.89 -13.50
C VAL A 141 7.96 0.93 -13.20
N ALA A 142 7.86 0.18 -12.09
CA ALA A 142 8.82 -0.88 -11.76
C ALA A 142 8.16 -2.00 -10.95
N ILE A 143 8.67 -3.22 -11.10
CA ILE A 143 8.29 -4.40 -10.34
C ILE A 143 9.57 -5.11 -9.91
N VAL A 144 9.86 -5.12 -8.61
CA VAL A 144 10.98 -5.85 -8.02
C VAL A 144 10.46 -7.18 -7.49
N GLN A 145 10.89 -8.29 -8.09
CA GLN A 145 10.45 -9.62 -7.70
C GLN A 145 11.30 -10.12 -6.53
N LEU A 146 10.66 -10.35 -5.37
CA LEU A 146 11.31 -10.91 -4.20
C LEU A 146 11.18 -12.44 -4.27
N PRO A 147 12.28 -13.22 -4.30
CA PRO A 147 12.23 -14.68 -4.45
C PRO A 147 11.83 -15.39 -3.14
N LEU A 148 10.97 -14.77 -2.33
CA LEU A 148 10.59 -15.27 -1.02
C LEU A 148 9.15 -14.90 -0.64
N HIS A 149 8.59 -15.71 0.25
CA HIS A 149 7.27 -15.52 0.81
C HIS A 149 7.31 -14.65 2.06
N LEU A 150 6.97 -13.38 1.92
CA LEU A 150 6.61 -12.50 3.03
C LEU A 150 5.21 -12.84 3.56
N LYS A 151 5.07 -12.86 4.88
CA LYS A 151 3.76 -12.87 5.55
C LYS A 151 3.03 -11.55 5.27
N ALA A 152 1.72 -11.53 5.51
CA ALA A 152 0.94 -10.30 5.39
C ALA A 152 1.58 -9.20 6.27
N GLN A 153 1.74 -8.02 5.67
CA GLN A 153 2.34 -6.85 6.30
C GLN A 153 1.22 -5.94 6.81
N ILE A 154 1.51 -5.14 7.83
CA ILE A 154 0.53 -4.21 8.41
C ILE A 154 0.85 -2.78 7.94
N HIS A 155 1.86 -2.14 8.52
CA HIS A 155 2.28 -0.79 8.19
C HIS A 155 3.75 -0.79 7.74
N GLY A 156 4.11 0.25 6.99
CA GLY A 156 5.49 0.52 6.57
C GLY A 156 5.66 2.00 6.32
N ASN A 157 6.89 2.49 6.37
CA ASN A 157 7.23 3.90 6.14
C ASN A 157 8.43 3.99 5.22
N TRP A 158 8.53 5.10 4.51
CA TRP A 158 9.71 5.46 3.74
C TRP A 158 10.55 6.45 4.54
N ILE A 159 11.87 6.24 4.52
CA ILE A 159 12.84 7.12 5.15
C ILE A 159 13.80 7.55 4.05
N GLU A 160 13.86 8.85 3.77
CA GLU A 160 14.79 9.39 2.78
C GLU A 160 16.24 9.12 3.21
N ALA A 161 17.07 8.67 2.28
CA ALA A 161 18.48 8.44 2.58
C ALA A 161 19.18 9.72 3.05
N SER A 162 18.73 10.89 2.59
CA SER A 162 19.29 12.20 2.95
C SER A 162 19.06 12.61 4.41
N ILE A 163 18.15 11.93 5.14
CA ILE A 163 17.91 12.21 6.56
C ILE A 163 18.66 11.23 7.48
N LEU A 164 19.32 10.21 6.91
CA LEU A 164 20.18 9.32 7.67
C LEU A 164 21.53 10.01 7.92
N PRO A 165 22.08 9.94 9.15
CA PRO A 165 23.37 10.54 9.46
C PRO A 165 24.53 9.88 8.69
N GLU A 166 24.40 8.59 8.42
CA GLU A 166 25.30 7.79 7.61
C GLU A 166 24.49 6.73 6.87
N TRP A 167 24.86 6.44 5.62
CA TRP A 167 24.31 5.30 4.91
C TRP A 167 25.13 4.05 5.24
N ALA A 168 24.45 2.99 5.66
CA ALA A 168 25.04 1.67 5.84
C ALA A 168 24.13 0.61 5.23
N SER A 169 24.71 -0.43 4.65
CA SER A 169 23.93 -1.60 4.25
C SER A 169 23.37 -2.30 5.49
N TYR A 170 22.04 -2.41 5.58
CA TYR A 170 21.37 -3.24 6.58
C TYR A 170 21.25 -4.71 6.17
N VAL A 171 21.60 -5.01 4.91
CA VAL A 171 21.65 -6.37 4.41
C VAL A 171 23.05 -6.91 4.69
N ARG A 172 23.11 -8.09 5.31
CA ARG A 172 24.37 -8.81 5.46
C ARG A 172 24.92 -9.10 4.07
N ASP A 173 26.09 -8.55 3.75
CA ASP A 173 26.83 -8.97 2.57
C ASP A 173 27.15 -10.46 2.71
N ILE A 174 26.63 -11.25 1.77
CA ILE A 174 26.96 -12.67 1.68
C ILE A 174 28.29 -12.70 0.94
N PRO A 175 29.41 -13.03 1.59
CA PRO A 175 30.68 -13.16 0.89
C PRO A 175 30.56 -14.26 -0.16
N GLU A 176 31.43 -14.23 -1.16
CA GLU A 176 31.50 -15.31 -2.14
C GLU A 176 31.65 -16.64 -1.39
N VAL A 177 30.62 -17.48 -1.49
CA VAL A 177 30.62 -18.79 -0.84
C VAL A 177 31.49 -19.69 -1.70
N GLN A 178 32.68 -20.05 -1.23
CA GLN A 178 33.44 -21.12 -1.86
C GLN A 178 32.66 -22.43 -1.72
N ILE A 179 32.01 -22.83 -2.80
CA ILE A 179 31.38 -24.14 -2.90
C ILE A 179 32.52 -25.14 -3.03
N ASN A 180 32.70 -25.99 -2.01
CA ASN A 180 33.78 -26.97 -1.94
C ASN A 180 33.68 -28.06 -3.05
N ASN A 181 32.63 -28.07 -3.87
CA ASN A 181 32.37 -29.07 -4.94
C ASN A 181 32.51 -30.54 -4.48
N GLN A 182 32.39 -30.79 -3.17
CA GLN A 182 32.50 -32.11 -2.53
C GLN A 182 31.13 -32.63 -2.08
N GLY A 183 30.03 -32.12 -2.66
CA GLY A 183 28.68 -32.53 -2.33
C GLY A 183 28.31 -33.91 -2.91
N ALA A 184 27.48 -34.65 -2.19
CA ALA A 184 27.13 -36.05 -2.44
C ALA A 184 26.23 -36.34 -3.67
N LEU A 185 26.10 -35.41 -4.62
CA LEU A 185 25.16 -35.51 -5.76
C LEU A 185 25.81 -35.28 -7.13
N GLU A 186 27.13 -35.30 -7.24
CA GLU A 186 27.76 -35.52 -8.54
C GLU A 186 27.68 -37.03 -8.86
N PRO A 187 27.27 -37.44 -10.08
CA PRO A 187 27.42 -38.84 -10.47
C PRO A 187 28.91 -39.19 -10.39
N LEU A 188 29.24 -40.18 -9.56
CA LEU A 188 30.56 -40.78 -9.56
C LEU A 188 30.88 -41.20 -11.00
N ALA A 189 31.98 -40.66 -11.53
CA ALA A 189 32.49 -40.95 -12.86
C ALA A 189 32.73 -42.45 -13.08
#